data_AF-A0A9P7JBE1-F1
#
_entry.id   AF-A0A9P7JBE1-F1
#
_cell.length_a   1.000
_cell.length_b   1.000
_cell.length_c   1.000
_cell.angle_alpha   90.00
_cell.angle_beta   90.00
_cell.angle_gamma   90.00
#
_symmetry.space_group_name_H-M   'P 1'
#
loop_
_entity.id
_entity.type
_entity.pdbx_description
1 polymer ?
#
loop_
_entity_poly.entity_id
_entity_poly.type
_entity_poly.pdbx_seq_one_letter_code
_entity_poly.pdbx_strand_id
1 'polypeptide(L)'
;MSDLFGKLRRHSKRLKWTTEADGEFDKKKEEMELCDTDQQLLEWAMREVFGQSQKYEERARNAIAKAEEQHATGLTPSSNASGSANPPPQLTSTHLELQHPTYPYLIAHLMHSFRDKYRDPHLALSIFDYARHLSIPSYVFGCTTPAYNELLETRWSCFRDLRGVHDALEEMRVNGVEPDGRTKKLVEKLRREVGARTVWEEESMFGSGEVVGMLSKIEQLAIKEPRGKRGKGSGRKGPAFDAWKGDALKEDVED
;
A
#
# COMPACT_ATOMS: atom_id res chain seq x y z
N MET A 1 9.98 16.53 -0.96
CA MET A 1 9.35 15.39 -1.68
C MET A 1 8.53 14.47 -0.76
N SER A 2 9.03 14.08 0.41
CA SER A 2 8.33 13.18 1.37
C SER A 2 6.90 13.62 1.75
N ASP A 3 6.63 14.92 1.88
CA ASP A 3 5.30 15.44 2.21
C ASP A 3 4.26 15.23 1.09
N LEU A 4 4.67 15.26 -0.19
CA LEU A 4 3.79 15.01 -1.33
C LEU A 4 3.35 13.55 -1.38
N PHE A 5 4.31 12.62 -1.27
CA PHE A 5 4.04 11.19 -1.19
C PHE A 5 3.11 10.86 -0.03
N GLY A 6 3.35 11.46 1.15
CA GLY A 6 2.48 11.29 2.31
C GLY A 6 1.03 11.76 2.07
N LYS A 7 0.83 12.91 1.41
CA LYS A 7 -0.52 13.40 1.05
C LYS A 7 -1.21 12.47 0.05
N LEU A 8 -0.49 12.08 -1.00
CA LEU A 8 -1.03 11.22 -2.05
C LEU A 8 -1.35 9.82 -1.51
N ARG A 9 -0.56 9.33 -0.54
CA ARG A 9 -0.82 8.05 0.13
C ARG A 9 -2.01 8.09 1.09
N ARG A 10 -2.28 9.23 1.73
CA ARG A 10 -3.52 9.38 2.52
C ARG A 10 -4.75 9.34 1.61
N HIS A 11 -4.63 9.88 0.40
CA HIS A 11 -5.65 9.79 -0.63
C HIS A 11 -5.79 8.36 -1.16
N SER A 12 -4.69 7.63 -1.37
CA SER A 12 -4.75 6.22 -1.79
C SER A 12 -5.50 5.34 -0.80
N LYS A 13 -5.31 5.56 0.50
CA LYS A 13 -6.05 4.87 1.57
C LYS A 13 -7.55 5.20 1.61
N ARG A 14 -7.99 6.25 0.91
CA ARG A 14 -9.40 6.68 0.84
C ARG A 14 -10.12 6.17 -0.41
N LEU A 15 -9.42 5.52 -1.35
CA LEU A 15 -10.10 4.86 -2.47
C LEU A 15 -11.02 3.79 -1.90
N LYS A 16 -12.32 4.00 -2.12
CA LYS A 16 -13.36 3.11 -1.62
C LYS A 16 -13.45 1.92 -2.57
N TRP A 17 -13.27 0.72 -2.05
CA TRP A 17 -13.61 -0.50 -2.77
C TRP A 17 -15.12 -0.52 -3.03
N THR A 18 -15.52 -0.62 -4.28
CA THR A 18 -16.91 -0.67 -4.72
C THR A 18 -17.20 -2.03 -5.33
N THR A 19 -18.48 -2.41 -5.41
CA THR A 19 -18.90 -3.63 -6.13
C THR A 19 -18.50 -3.60 -7.60
N GLU A 20 -18.46 -2.41 -8.22
CA GLU A 20 -17.96 -2.22 -9.58
C GLU A 20 -16.45 -2.52 -9.68
N ALA A 21 -15.65 -2.00 -8.74
CA ALA A 21 -14.21 -2.30 -8.69
C ALA A 21 -13.93 -3.79 -8.47
N ASP A 22 -14.78 -4.47 -7.69
CA ASP A 22 -14.73 -5.91 -7.47
C ASP A 22 -14.94 -6.68 -8.79
N GLY A 23 -16.02 -6.39 -9.50
CA GLY A 23 -16.32 -7.02 -10.79
C GLY A 23 -15.27 -6.74 -11.87
N GLU A 24 -14.71 -5.52 -11.91
CA GLU A 24 -13.60 -5.20 -12.80
C GLU A 24 -12.32 -5.96 -12.47
N PHE A 25 -12.02 -6.12 -11.18
CA PHE A 25 -10.86 -6.88 -10.73
C PHE A 25 -11.00 -8.35 -11.13
N ASP A 26 -12.17 -8.95 -10.88
CA ASP A 26 -12.46 -10.34 -11.25
C ASP A 26 -12.39 -10.55 -12.76
N LYS A 27 -13.00 -9.67 -13.55
CA LYS A 27 -12.92 -9.72 -15.02
C LYS A 27 -11.47 -9.69 -15.51
N LYS A 28 -10.65 -8.76 -15.00
CA LYS A 28 -9.24 -8.67 -15.39
C LYS A 28 -8.46 -9.90 -14.95
N LYS A 29 -8.79 -10.46 -13.80
CA LYS A 29 -8.18 -11.70 -13.32
C LYS A 29 -8.49 -12.87 -14.27
N GLU A 30 -9.73 -12.99 -14.72
CA GLU A 30 -10.11 -13.98 -15.73
C GLU A 30 -9.33 -13.79 -17.04
N GLU A 31 -9.21 -12.55 -17.53
CA GLU A 31 -8.41 -12.24 -18.72
C GLU A 31 -6.92 -12.63 -18.55
N MET A 32 -6.35 -12.42 -17.37
CA MET A 32 -4.98 -12.87 -17.05
C MET A 32 -4.87 -14.39 -17.06
N GLU A 33 -5.89 -15.10 -16.59
CA GLU A 33 -5.89 -16.57 -16.58
C GLU A 33 -6.00 -17.17 -17.98
N LEU A 34 -6.64 -16.47 -18.91
CA LEU A 34 -6.72 -16.86 -20.33
C LEU A 34 -5.41 -16.68 -21.11
N CYS A 35 -4.40 -16.01 -20.55
CA CYS A 35 -3.09 -15.96 -21.16
C CYS A 35 -2.40 -17.33 -21.02
N ASP A 36 -1.87 -17.85 -22.13
CA ASP A 36 -1.18 -19.15 -22.18
C ASP A 36 0.33 -19.02 -21.95
N THR A 37 0.88 -17.84 -22.25
CA THR A 37 2.32 -17.55 -22.14
C THR A 37 2.58 -16.31 -21.31
N ASP A 38 3.78 -16.23 -20.74
CA ASP A 38 4.29 -15.07 -20.04
C ASP A 38 4.33 -13.83 -20.94
N GLN A 39 4.73 -13.99 -22.21
CA GLN A 39 4.71 -12.90 -23.18
C GLN A 39 3.31 -12.34 -23.41
N GLN A 40 2.30 -13.21 -23.59
CA GLN A 40 0.91 -12.76 -23.75
C GLN A 40 0.41 -12.01 -22.50
N LEU A 41 0.73 -12.53 -21.31
CA LEU A 41 0.37 -11.84 -20.07
C LEU A 41 1.09 -10.49 -19.94
N LEU A 42 2.35 -10.40 -20.35
CA LEU A 42 3.11 -9.16 -20.35
C LEU A 42 2.51 -8.14 -21.31
N GLU A 43 2.21 -8.53 -22.54
CA GLU A 43 1.55 -7.66 -23.52
C GLU A 43 0.19 -7.18 -23.02
N TRP A 44 -0.59 -8.07 -22.41
CA TRP A 44 -1.85 -7.71 -21.75
C TRP A 44 -1.61 -6.70 -20.61
N ALA A 45 -0.64 -6.93 -19.73
CA ALA A 45 -0.33 -6.05 -18.61
C ALA A 45 0.07 -4.65 -19.08
N MET A 46 0.90 -4.56 -20.13
CA MET A 46 1.31 -3.30 -20.73
C MET A 46 0.11 -2.50 -21.25
N ARG A 47 -0.89 -3.17 -21.83
CA ARG A 47 -2.09 -2.52 -22.37
C ARG A 47 -3.15 -2.20 -21.31
N GLU A 48 -3.53 -3.18 -20.49
CA GLU A 48 -4.73 -3.13 -19.64
C GLU A 48 -4.45 -2.71 -18.19
N VAL A 49 -3.20 -2.80 -17.74
CA VAL A 49 -2.81 -2.36 -16.40
C VAL A 49 -2.05 -1.06 -16.50
N PHE A 50 -0.92 -1.06 -17.22
CA PHE A 50 -0.05 0.11 -17.32
C PHE A 50 -0.56 1.16 -18.30
N GLY A 51 -1.09 0.74 -19.46
CA GLY A 51 -1.71 1.66 -20.41
C GLY A 51 -2.95 2.36 -19.82
N GLN A 52 -3.73 1.67 -18.99
CA GLN A 52 -4.83 2.31 -18.25
C GLN A 52 -4.31 3.31 -17.21
N SER A 53 -3.27 2.95 -16.46
CA SER A 53 -2.63 3.86 -15.49
C SER A 53 -2.18 5.18 -16.13
N GLN A 54 -1.56 5.12 -17.32
CA GLN A 54 -1.16 6.29 -18.09
C GLN A 54 -2.37 7.14 -18.53
N LYS A 55 -3.47 6.50 -18.97
CA LYS A 55 -4.71 7.22 -19.35
C LYS A 55 -5.33 7.97 -18.16
N TYR A 56 -5.29 7.41 -16.95
CA TYR A 56 -5.75 8.12 -15.75
C TYR A 56 -4.92 9.37 -15.48
N GLU A 57 -3.59 9.24 -15.59
CA GLU A 57 -2.68 10.36 -15.41
C GLU A 57 -2.87 11.45 -16.47
N GLU A 58 -3.03 11.07 -17.73
CA GLU A 58 -3.29 12.01 -18.83
C GLU A 58 -4.61 12.76 -18.62
N ARG A 59 -5.67 12.05 -18.24
CA ARG A 59 -6.98 12.67 -17.90
C ARG A 59 -6.84 13.65 -16.74
N ALA A 60 -6.09 13.29 -15.71
CA ALA A 60 -5.86 14.16 -14.57
C ALA A 60 -5.07 15.42 -14.97
N ARG A 61 -4.02 15.28 -15.78
CA ARG A 61 -3.23 16.40 -16.31
C ARG A 61 -4.08 17.33 -17.17
N ASN A 62 -4.91 16.78 -18.06
CA ASN A 62 -5.80 17.55 -18.92
C ASN A 62 -6.89 18.28 -18.12
N ALA A 63 -7.41 17.69 -17.05
CA ALA A 63 -8.37 18.34 -16.17
C ALA A 63 -7.75 19.52 -15.40
N ILE A 64 -6.49 19.40 -14.95
CA ILE A 64 -5.75 20.49 -14.30
C ILE A 64 -5.51 21.63 -15.29
N ALA A 65 -5.01 21.34 -16.51
CA ALA A 65 -4.77 22.36 -17.53
C ALA A 65 -6.05 23.13 -17.89
N LYS A 66 -7.17 22.43 -18.07
CA LYS A 66 -8.48 23.07 -18.33
C LYS A 66 -8.94 23.96 -17.17
N ALA A 67 -8.71 23.55 -15.92
CA ALA A 67 -9.05 24.37 -14.76
C ALA A 67 -8.18 25.62 -14.67
N GLU A 68 -6.90 25.54 -15.03
CA GLU A 68 -5.98 26.68 -15.09
C GLU A 68 -6.37 27.66 -16.21
N GLU A 69 -6.75 27.17 -17.39
CA GLU A 69 -7.25 27.99 -18.51
C GLU A 69 -8.55 28.73 -18.18
N GLN A 70 -9.49 28.05 -17.51
CA GLN A 70 -10.74 28.66 -17.02
C GLN A 70 -10.49 29.73 -15.95
N HIS A 71 -9.48 29.54 -15.10
CA HIS A 71 -9.07 30.54 -14.11
C HIS A 71 -8.34 31.73 -14.74
N ALA A 72 -7.56 31.51 -15.81
CA ALA A 72 -6.83 32.55 -16.53
C ALA A 72 -7.73 33.43 -17.43
N THR A 73 -8.86 32.90 -17.92
CA THR A 73 -9.81 33.62 -18.79
C THR A 73 -10.86 34.46 -18.06
N GLY A 74 -10.87 34.47 -16.72
CA GLY A 74 -11.61 35.47 -15.92
C GLY A 74 -13.14 35.47 -16.08
N LEU A 75 -13.74 34.44 -16.69
CA LEU A 75 -15.19 34.31 -16.81
C LEU A 75 -15.76 33.77 -15.49
N THR A 76 -16.04 34.69 -14.55
CA THR A 76 -16.93 34.42 -13.43
C THR A 76 -18.32 34.08 -13.99
N PRO A 77 -18.94 32.94 -13.62
CA PRO A 77 -20.33 32.73 -13.96
C PRO A 77 -21.16 33.68 -13.10
N SER A 78 -21.58 34.79 -13.71
CA SER A 78 -22.52 35.72 -13.12
C SER A 78 -23.84 35.00 -12.84
N SER A 79 -24.14 34.83 -11.56
CA SER A 79 -25.43 34.39 -11.04
C SER A 79 -26.53 35.35 -11.50
N ASN A 80 -27.45 34.89 -12.37
CA ASN A 80 -28.91 35.10 -12.30
C ASN A 80 -29.60 34.77 -13.64
N ALA A 81 -30.33 33.66 -13.70
CA ALA A 81 -31.60 33.53 -14.43
C ALA A 81 -32.32 32.25 -13.99
N SER A 82 -33.46 32.42 -13.32
CA SER A 82 -34.41 31.38 -12.91
C SER A 82 -35.06 30.66 -14.09
N GLY A 83 -35.27 29.35 -13.97
CA GLY A 83 -36.35 28.66 -14.69
C GLY A 83 -36.04 27.25 -15.21
N SER A 84 -36.68 26.26 -14.60
CA SER A 84 -36.95 24.90 -15.08
C SER A 84 -36.02 23.75 -14.64
N ALA A 85 -36.69 22.74 -14.08
CA ALA A 85 -36.22 21.53 -13.44
C ALA A 85 -35.15 20.74 -14.22
N ASN A 86 -33.95 20.68 -13.64
CA ASN A 86 -33.13 19.48 -13.55
C ASN A 86 -32.22 19.66 -12.32
N PRO A 87 -32.10 18.67 -11.41
CA PRO A 87 -31.20 18.80 -10.29
C PRO A 87 -29.77 18.95 -10.83
N PRO A 88 -29.03 19.99 -10.44
CA PRO A 88 -27.66 20.19 -10.90
C PRO A 88 -26.78 19.00 -10.46
N PRO A 89 -25.84 18.54 -11.30
CA PRO A 89 -24.83 17.61 -10.83
C PRO A 89 -24.08 18.32 -9.71
N GLN A 90 -24.25 17.83 -8.49
CA GLN A 90 -23.63 18.37 -7.30
C GLN A 90 -22.12 18.44 -7.53
N LEU A 91 -21.57 19.64 -7.43
CA LEU A 91 -20.13 19.91 -7.32
C LEU A 91 -19.62 19.36 -5.99
N THR A 92 -19.56 18.03 -5.86
CA THR A 92 -18.86 17.35 -4.78
C THR A 92 -17.40 17.27 -5.20
N SER A 93 -16.56 18.09 -4.57
CA SER A 93 -15.08 18.03 -4.55
C SER A 93 -14.47 17.11 -5.63
N THR A 94 -14.06 17.70 -6.76
CA THR A 94 -13.39 17.01 -7.88
C THR A 94 -12.13 16.31 -7.40
N HIS A 95 -12.31 15.11 -6.86
CA HIS A 95 -11.26 14.21 -6.45
C HIS A 95 -10.71 13.60 -7.73
N LEU A 96 -9.66 14.20 -8.28
CA LEU A 96 -8.96 13.67 -9.44
C LEU A 96 -8.57 12.22 -9.15
N GLU A 97 -9.29 11.28 -9.76
CA GLU A 97 -8.98 9.86 -9.67
C GLU A 97 -7.69 9.60 -10.45
N LEU A 98 -6.58 9.60 -9.72
CA LEU A 98 -5.26 9.45 -10.31
C LEU A 98 -4.95 8.01 -10.72
N GLN A 99 -5.60 7.02 -10.08
CA GLN A 99 -5.49 5.60 -10.38
C GLN A 99 -6.76 4.86 -9.94
N HIS A 100 -7.04 3.72 -10.57
CA HIS A 100 -8.17 2.87 -10.20
C HIS A 100 -7.90 2.06 -8.92
N PRO A 101 -8.89 1.80 -8.03
CA PRO A 101 -8.70 1.04 -6.79
C PRO A 101 -8.12 -0.37 -6.95
N THR A 102 -8.34 -1.00 -8.11
CA THR A 102 -7.88 -2.37 -8.40
C THR A 102 -6.40 -2.44 -8.78
N TYR A 103 -5.80 -1.31 -9.19
CA TYR A 103 -4.43 -1.23 -9.68
C TYR A 103 -3.37 -1.91 -8.79
N PRO A 104 -3.29 -1.64 -7.46
CA PRO A 104 -2.32 -2.32 -6.60
C PRO A 104 -2.51 -3.85 -6.52
N TYR A 105 -3.75 -4.31 -6.60
CA TYR A 105 -4.08 -5.74 -6.54
C TYR A 105 -3.74 -6.43 -7.87
N LEU A 106 -3.92 -5.73 -9.00
CA LEU A 106 -3.50 -6.22 -10.32
C LEU A 106 -1.98 -6.35 -10.40
N ILE A 107 -1.21 -5.38 -9.88
CA ILE A 107 0.26 -5.49 -9.83
C ILE A 107 0.66 -6.71 -9.00
N ALA A 108 0.10 -6.86 -7.81
CA ALA A 108 0.41 -8.02 -6.96
C ALA A 108 0.04 -9.34 -7.67
N HIS A 109 -1.13 -9.40 -8.29
CA HIS A 109 -1.55 -10.59 -9.00
C HIS A 109 -0.65 -10.90 -10.21
N LEU A 110 -0.23 -9.89 -10.98
CA LEU A 110 0.73 -10.05 -12.07
C LEU A 110 2.05 -10.65 -11.56
N MET A 111 2.62 -10.08 -10.49
CA MET A 111 3.85 -10.60 -9.90
C MET A 111 3.70 -12.06 -9.45
N HIS A 112 2.59 -12.39 -8.82
CA HIS A 112 2.26 -13.76 -8.44
C HIS A 112 2.17 -14.69 -9.65
N SER A 113 1.44 -14.31 -10.70
CA SER A 113 1.29 -15.12 -11.90
C SER A 113 2.62 -15.35 -12.62
N PHE A 114 3.46 -14.31 -12.79
CA PHE A 114 4.78 -14.49 -13.38
C PHE A 114 5.65 -15.43 -12.55
N ARG A 115 5.69 -15.27 -11.22
CA ARG A 115 6.47 -16.13 -10.34
C ARG A 115 5.96 -17.58 -10.31
N ASP A 116 4.67 -17.79 -10.13
CA ASP A 116 4.11 -19.10 -9.77
C ASP A 116 3.52 -19.85 -10.97
N LYS A 117 2.75 -19.17 -11.85
CA LYS A 117 2.17 -19.78 -13.06
C LYS A 117 3.22 -19.99 -14.15
N TYR A 118 3.99 -18.94 -14.45
CA TYR A 118 4.97 -18.97 -15.54
C TYR A 118 6.40 -19.28 -15.11
N ARG A 119 6.66 -19.35 -13.79
CA ARG A 119 8.00 -19.64 -13.23
C ARG A 119 9.09 -18.67 -13.67
N ASP A 120 8.72 -17.42 -13.92
CA ASP A 120 9.63 -16.32 -14.22
C ASP A 120 9.66 -15.30 -13.07
N PRO A 121 10.53 -15.52 -12.06
CA PRO A 121 10.68 -14.58 -10.96
C PRO A 121 11.39 -13.28 -11.37
N HIS A 122 12.15 -13.25 -12.47
CA HIS A 122 12.80 -12.03 -12.96
C HIS A 122 11.78 -11.07 -13.55
N LEU A 123 10.83 -11.60 -14.31
CA LEU A 123 9.73 -10.81 -14.85
C LEU A 123 8.81 -10.33 -13.73
N ALA A 124 8.55 -11.15 -12.70
CA ALA A 124 7.83 -10.71 -11.51
C ALA A 124 8.50 -9.49 -10.83
N LEU A 125 9.83 -9.50 -10.66
CA LEU A 125 10.57 -8.34 -10.14
C LEU A 125 10.50 -7.13 -11.09
N SER A 126 10.58 -7.37 -12.40
CA SER A 126 10.52 -6.33 -13.43
C SER A 126 9.16 -5.64 -13.48
N ILE A 127 8.06 -6.34 -13.22
CA ILE A 127 6.72 -5.75 -13.12
C ILE A 127 6.63 -4.72 -11.99
N PHE A 128 7.18 -5.05 -10.81
CA PHE A 128 7.26 -4.10 -9.70
C PHE A 128 8.14 -2.90 -10.08
N ASP A 129 9.29 -3.17 -10.70
CA ASP A 129 10.24 -2.14 -11.11
C ASP A 129 9.67 -1.20 -12.19
N TYR A 130 8.87 -1.74 -13.10
CA TYR A 130 8.16 -0.96 -14.09
C TYR A 130 7.08 -0.07 -13.44
N ALA A 131 6.27 -0.63 -12.53
CA ALA A 131 5.23 0.13 -11.83
C ALA A 131 5.79 1.32 -11.03
N ARG A 132 6.94 1.16 -10.36
CA ARG A 132 7.58 2.26 -9.61
C ARG A 132 8.17 3.36 -10.50
N HIS A 133 8.65 3.01 -11.69
CA HIS A 133 9.28 3.98 -12.61
C HIS A 133 8.30 4.57 -13.64
N LEU A 134 7.10 4.01 -13.76
CA LEU A 134 6.09 4.49 -14.70
C LEU A 134 5.67 5.93 -14.41
N SER A 135 5.28 6.24 -13.18
CA SER A 135 4.96 7.59 -12.73
C SER A 135 4.82 7.69 -11.21
N ILE A 136 4.78 8.91 -10.67
CA ILE A 136 4.56 9.16 -9.24
C ILE A 136 3.21 8.55 -8.77
N PRO A 137 2.07 8.77 -9.47
CA PRO A 137 0.83 8.08 -9.13
C PRO A 137 0.95 6.56 -9.21
N SER A 138 1.54 6.02 -10.27
CA SER A 138 1.73 4.57 -10.41
C SER A 138 2.48 3.98 -9.20
N TYR A 139 3.57 4.63 -8.77
CA TYR A 139 4.31 4.22 -7.58
C TYR A 139 3.47 4.32 -6.30
N VAL A 140 2.77 5.42 -6.07
CA VAL A 140 2.05 5.66 -4.82
C VAL A 140 0.79 4.82 -4.66
N PHE A 141 0.06 4.56 -5.75
CA PHE A 141 -1.17 3.78 -5.71
C PHE A 141 -0.95 2.31 -6.06
N GLY A 142 0.07 1.99 -6.87
CA GLY A 142 0.39 0.63 -7.29
C GLY A 142 1.31 -0.13 -6.33
N CYS A 143 2.44 0.48 -5.95
CA CYS A 143 3.39 -0.13 -5.02
C CYS A 143 2.88 0.01 -3.58
N THR A 144 1.93 -0.86 -3.23
CA THR A 144 1.30 -0.94 -1.91
C THR A 144 1.56 -2.28 -1.24
N THR A 145 1.08 -2.46 -0.02
CA THR A 145 1.33 -3.66 0.79
C THR A 145 1.15 -4.98 0.03
N PRO A 146 0.09 -5.22 -0.77
CA PRO A 146 -0.01 -6.43 -1.58
C PRO A 146 1.15 -6.60 -2.59
N ALA A 147 1.55 -5.56 -3.33
CA ALA A 147 2.65 -5.63 -4.28
C ALA A 147 4.01 -5.82 -3.59
N TYR A 148 4.23 -5.16 -2.45
CA TYR A 148 5.43 -5.37 -1.65
C TYR A 148 5.49 -6.79 -1.06
N ASN A 149 4.36 -7.36 -0.63
CA ASN A 149 4.33 -8.74 -0.15
C ASN A 149 4.80 -9.72 -1.25
N GLU A 150 4.38 -9.52 -2.50
CA GLU A 150 4.87 -10.30 -3.64
C GLU A 150 6.36 -10.06 -3.93
N LEU A 151 6.84 -8.82 -3.80
CA LEU A 151 8.26 -8.49 -3.94
C LEU A 151 9.12 -9.25 -2.91
N LEU A 152 8.72 -9.20 -1.63
CA LEU A 152 9.40 -9.88 -0.53
C LEU A 152 9.39 -11.40 -0.74
N GLU A 153 8.24 -11.95 -1.11
CA GLU A 153 8.08 -13.38 -1.36
C GLU A 153 8.93 -13.86 -2.54
N THR A 154 9.00 -13.07 -3.62
CA THR A 154 9.81 -13.38 -4.81
C THR A 154 11.31 -13.31 -4.49
N ARG A 155 11.77 -12.24 -3.82
CA ARG A 155 13.18 -12.09 -3.41
C ARG A 155 13.64 -13.23 -2.50
N TRP A 156 12.80 -13.62 -1.54
CA TRP A 156 13.19 -14.67 -0.61
C TRP A 156 13.06 -16.07 -1.20
N SER A 157 11.90 -16.42 -1.76
CA SER A 157 11.62 -17.81 -2.17
C SER A 157 12.45 -18.21 -3.39
N CYS A 158 12.68 -17.29 -4.32
CA CYS A 158 13.37 -17.57 -5.58
C CYS A 158 14.88 -17.27 -5.53
N PHE A 159 15.28 -16.18 -4.86
CA PHE A 159 16.67 -15.70 -4.90
C PHE A 159 17.42 -15.83 -3.58
N ARG A 160 16.73 -16.13 -2.46
CA ARG A 160 17.31 -16.14 -1.11
C ARG A 160 18.02 -14.82 -0.75
N ASP A 161 17.51 -13.73 -1.30
CA ASP A 161 18.10 -12.40 -1.19
C ASP A 161 17.65 -11.72 0.11
N LEU A 162 18.35 -12.01 1.21
CA LEU A 162 18.08 -11.41 2.53
C LEU A 162 18.23 -9.89 2.50
N ARG A 163 19.23 -9.39 1.76
CA ARG A 163 19.50 -7.96 1.67
C ARG A 163 18.39 -7.23 0.93
N GLY A 164 17.94 -7.75 -0.21
CA GLY A 164 16.83 -7.17 -0.94
C GLY A 164 15.50 -7.25 -0.18
N VAL A 165 15.31 -8.24 0.69
CA VAL A 165 14.16 -8.28 1.60
C VAL A 165 14.23 -7.14 2.63
N HIS A 166 15.40 -6.92 3.25
CA HIS A 166 15.63 -5.78 4.13
C HIS A 166 15.37 -4.44 3.42
N ASP A 167 15.96 -4.26 2.24
CA ASP A 167 15.88 -3.00 1.50
C ASP A 167 14.43 -2.72 1.04
N ALA A 168 13.66 -3.75 0.66
CA ALA A 168 12.25 -3.61 0.33
C ALA A 168 11.38 -3.25 1.56
N LEU A 169 11.65 -3.82 2.74
CA LEU A 169 10.95 -3.44 3.98
C LEU A 169 11.31 -2.03 4.43
N GLU A 170 12.55 -1.60 4.23
CA GLU A 170 12.95 -0.22 4.47
C GLU A 170 12.26 0.74 3.51
N GLU A 171 12.16 0.38 2.23
CA GLU A 171 11.41 1.13 1.22
C GLU A 171 9.93 1.26 1.60
N MET A 172 9.29 0.17 2.07
CA MET A 172 7.92 0.22 2.60
C MET A 172 7.77 1.25 3.71
N ARG A 173 8.70 1.24 4.68
CA ARG A 173 8.69 2.17 5.83
C ARG A 173 8.85 3.62 5.38
N VAL A 174 9.84 3.91 4.53
CA VAL A 174 10.12 5.27 4.03
C VAL A 174 8.92 5.82 3.24
N ASN A 175 8.22 4.95 2.51
CA ASN A 175 7.03 5.32 1.73
C ASN A 175 5.72 5.34 2.54
N GLY A 176 5.76 5.04 3.84
CA GLY A 176 4.57 5.00 4.69
C GLY A 176 3.60 3.87 4.34
N VAL A 177 4.11 2.78 3.77
CA VAL A 177 3.39 1.53 3.51
C VAL A 177 3.40 0.71 4.79
N GLU A 178 2.22 0.49 5.38
CA GLU A 178 2.13 -0.27 6.63
C GLU A 178 2.22 -1.78 6.32
N PRO A 179 3.10 -2.53 7.02
CA PRO A 179 3.11 -3.99 6.98
C PRO A 179 1.76 -4.56 7.43
N ASP A 180 1.32 -5.64 6.79
CA ASP A 180 0.11 -6.37 7.16
C ASP A 180 0.42 -7.74 7.78
N GLY A 181 -0.62 -8.53 8.05
CA GLY A 181 -0.47 -9.88 8.58
C GLY A 181 0.30 -10.81 7.65
N ARG A 182 0.24 -10.59 6.32
CA ARG A 182 1.01 -11.37 5.36
C ARG A 182 2.48 -10.98 5.37
N THR A 183 2.80 -9.69 5.46
CA THR A 183 4.19 -9.22 5.62
C THR A 183 4.85 -9.88 6.83
N LYS A 184 4.13 -9.92 7.97
CA LYS A 184 4.62 -10.60 9.18
C LYS A 184 4.85 -12.09 8.98
N LYS A 185 3.91 -12.80 8.34
CA LYS A 185 4.06 -14.23 8.04
C LYS A 185 5.28 -14.51 7.17
N LEU A 186 5.55 -13.65 6.17
CA LEU A 186 6.73 -13.76 5.31
C LEU A 186 8.03 -13.57 6.11
N VAL A 187 8.07 -12.58 7.00
CA VAL A 187 9.24 -12.32 7.85
C VAL A 187 9.46 -13.44 8.88
N GLU A 188 8.39 -13.99 9.46
CA GLU A 188 8.49 -15.15 10.35
C GLU A 188 9.00 -16.41 9.62
N LYS A 189 8.50 -16.65 8.39
CA LYS A 189 8.99 -17.75 7.53
C LYS A 189 10.48 -17.57 7.23
N LEU A 190 10.87 -16.37 6.80
CA LEU A 190 12.26 -15.98 6.56
C LEU A 190 13.15 -16.26 7.78
N ARG A 191 12.77 -15.74 8.96
CA ARG A 191 13.51 -15.94 10.21
C ARG A 191 13.72 -17.42 10.51
N ARG A 192 12.68 -18.24 10.36
CA ARG A 192 12.77 -19.70 10.60
C ARG A 192 13.71 -20.37 9.61
N GLU A 193 13.62 -20.03 8.33
CA GLU A 193 14.45 -20.63 7.28
C GLU A 193 15.92 -20.21 7.37
N VAL A 194 16.20 -18.95 7.70
CA VAL A 194 17.57 -18.46 7.91
C VAL A 194 18.14 -19.02 9.20
N GLY A 195 17.38 -18.95 10.31
CA GLY A 195 17.83 -19.49 11.60
C GLY A 195 18.10 -20.99 11.54
N ALA A 196 17.25 -21.75 10.84
CA ALA A 196 17.49 -23.18 10.63
C ALA A 196 18.68 -23.48 9.71
N ARG A 197 19.25 -22.51 8.98
CA ARG A 197 20.49 -22.69 8.21
C ARG A 197 21.71 -22.21 8.98
N THR A 198 21.62 -21.02 9.58
CA THR A 198 22.70 -20.43 10.37
C THR A 198 23.08 -21.29 11.56
N VAL A 199 22.12 -21.95 12.22
CA VAL A 199 22.43 -22.89 13.31
C VAL A 199 23.29 -24.08 12.84
N TRP A 200 23.19 -24.49 11.57
CA TRP A 200 24.02 -25.55 11.00
C TRP A 200 25.36 -25.02 10.47
N GLU A 201 25.40 -23.76 10.02
CA GLU A 201 26.62 -23.08 9.59
C GLU A 201 27.47 -22.54 10.76
N GLU A 202 26.89 -22.34 11.94
CA GLU A 202 27.63 -21.94 13.16
C GLU A 202 28.61 -23.01 13.66
N GLU A 203 28.46 -24.27 13.22
CA GLU A 203 29.49 -25.31 13.37
C GLU A 203 30.73 -25.07 12.47
N SER A 204 30.61 -24.20 11.45
CA SER A 204 31.63 -23.89 10.44
C SER A 204 31.99 -22.39 10.44
N MET A 205 32.70 -21.96 11.50
CA MET A 205 33.52 -20.74 11.62
C MET A 205 33.32 -19.57 10.60
N PHE A 206 32.99 -18.39 11.16
CA PHE A 206 33.09 -17.02 10.59
C PHE A 206 32.02 -16.59 9.56
N GLY A 207 30.98 -15.89 10.04
CA GLY A 207 30.02 -15.15 9.18
C GLY A 207 28.64 -14.86 9.80
N SER A 208 28.25 -15.57 10.86
CA SER A 208 26.89 -15.54 11.43
C SER A 208 26.39 -14.17 11.94
N GLY A 209 27.28 -13.35 12.53
CA GLY A 209 26.87 -12.12 13.23
C GLY A 209 26.17 -11.07 12.36
N GLU A 210 26.58 -10.90 11.10
CA GLU A 210 25.97 -9.94 10.19
C GLU A 210 24.55 -10.36 9.76
N VAL A 211 24.36 -11.67 9.54
CA VAL A 211 23.07 -12.26 9.16
C VAL A 211 22.07 -12.12 10.30
N VAL A 212 22.48 -12.43 11.53
CA VAL A 212 21.66 -12.27 12.74
C VAL A 212 21.30 -10.79 12.98
N GLY A 213 22.25 -9.88 12.76
CA GLY A 213 22.01 -8.44 12.83
C GLY A 213 21.00 -7.97 11.77
N MET A 214 21.06 -8.51 10.56
CA MET A 214 20.13 -8.19 9.47
C MET A 214 18.71 -8.73 9.74
N LEU A 215 18.58 -9.96 10.25
CA LEU A 215 17.30 -10.52 10.69
C LEU A 215 16.64 -9.64 11.75
N SER A 216 17.41 -9.19 12.74
CA SER A 216 16.91 -8.30 13.79
C SER A 216 16.34 -6.99 13.24
N LYS A 217 16.99 -6.41 12.22
CA LYS A 217 16.49 -5.20 11.53
C LYS A 217 15.22 -5.49 10.74
N ILE A 218 15.18 -6.62 10.02
CA ILE A 218 14.01 -7.05 9.25
C ILE A 218 12.78 -7.24 10.16
N GLU A 219 12.96 -7.85 11.34
CA GLU A 219 11.89 -8.01 12.32
C GLU A 219 11.37 -6.67 12.83
N GLN A 220 12.27 -5.73 13.15
CA GLN A 220 11.88 -4.37 13.57
C GLN A 220 11.05 -3.65 12.50
N LEU A 221 11.42 -3.80 11.21
CA LEU A 221 10.69 -3.20 10.11
C LEU A 221 9.31 -3.83 9.87
N ALA A 222 9.13 -5.10 10.21
CA ALA A 222 7.85 -5.82 10.07
C ALA A 222 6.86 -5.53 11.22
N ILE A 223 7.36 -5.03 12.36
CA ILE A 223 6.54 -4.63 13.49
C ILE A 223 5.89 -3.28 13.19
N LYS A 224 4.56 -3.25 13.25
CA LYS A 224 3.80 -2.01 13.20
C LYS A 224 4.12 -1.21 14.46
N GLU A 225 4.88 -0.12 14.33
CA GLU A 225 5.07 0.79 15.45
C GLU A 225 3.71 1.24 15.99
N PRO A 226 3.45 1.12 17.30
CA PRO A 226 2.24 1.66 17.87
C PRO A 226 2.26 3.17 17.60
N ARG A 227 1.25 3.67 16.87
CA ARG A 227 1.10 5.11 16.63
C ARG A 227 1.14 5.80 17.99
N GLY A 228 2.26 6.44 18.29
CA GLY A 228 2.42 7.21 19.52
C GLY A 228 1.23 8.16 19.62
N LYS A 229 0.49 8.07 20.72
CA LYS A 229 -0.49 9.09 21.10
C LYS A 229 0.28 10.42 21.17
N ARG A 230 0.29 11.18 20.07
CA ARG A 230 0.68 12.60 20.08
C ARG A 230 -0.22 13.25 21.11
N GLY A 231 0.38 13.78 22.17
CA GLY A 231 -0.27 14.22 23.39
C GLY A 231 -1.53 15.03 23.11
N LYS A 232 -2.66 14.56 23.64
CA LYS A 232 -3.73 15.50 24.02
C LYS A 232 -3.11 16.39 25.07
N GLY A 233 -2.95 17.67 24.71
CA GLY A 233 -2.43 18.69 25.60
C GLY A 233 -3.12 18.65 26.96
N SER A 234 -2.34 18.93 28.00
CA SER A 234 -2.80 19.20 29.35
C SER A 234 -3.70 20.43 29.34
N GLY A 235 -4.96 20.23 28.97
CA GLY A 235 -6.03 21.18 29.20
C GLY A 235 -6.53 20.98 30.63
N ARG A 236 -6.10 21.85 31.54
CA ARG A 236 -6.75 22.09 32.83
C ARG A 236 -8.28 22.08 32.67
N LYS A 237 -8.96 21.14 33.32
CA LYS A 237 -10.28 21.35 33.92
C LYS A 237 -10.30 20.62 35.25
N GLY A 238 -10.76 21.35 36.27
CA GLY A 238 -10.89 20.91 37.64
C GLY A 238 -12.05 19.93 37.86
N PRO A 239 -12.47 19.75 39.13
CA PRO A 239 -12.79 18.44 39.72
C PRO A 239 -14.29 18.07 39.63
N ALA A 240 -14.58 16.87 40.14
CA ALA A 240 -15.88 16.25 40.41
C ALA A 240 -16.46 15.37 39.29
N PHE A 241 -16.26 14.06 39.42
CA PHE A 241 -17.33 13.12 39.73
C PHE A 241 -16.68 11.73 39.92
N ASP A 242 -16.99 11.06 41.03
CA ASP A 242 -16.81 9.62 41.34
C ASP A 242 -16.27 9.41 42.76
N ALA A 243 -17.04 9.94 43.71
CA ALA A 243 -16.95 9.67 45.14
C ALA A 243 -17.93 8.55 45.57
N TRP A 244 -18.11 7.49 44.77
CA TRP A 244 -19.11 6.46 45.10
C TRP A 244 -18.70 5.00 44.79
N LYS A 245 -17.41 4.66 44.82
CA LYS A 245 -17.01 3.24 44.88
C LYS A 245 -15.89 3.06 45.90
N GLY A 246 -16.29 3.02 47.17
CA GLY A 246 -15.39 2.73 48.28
C GLY A 246 -16.09 2.42 49.59
N ASP A 247 -17.36 1.98 49.56
CA ASP A 247 -18.12 1.64 50.77
C ASP A 247 -18.87 0.32 50.63
N ALA A 248 -18.15 -0.71 50.19
CA ALA A 248 -18.60 -2.09 50.23
C ALA A 248 -17.35 -2.95 50.35
N LEU A 249 -16.83 -3.07 51.58
CA LEU A 249 -16.02 -4.17 52.13
C LEU A 249 -15.33 -3.69 53.42
N LYS A 250 -16.13 -3.58 54.49
CA LYS A 250 -15.68 -3.74 55.88
C LYS A 250 -16.76 -4.54 56.60
N GLU A 251 -16.75 -5.85 56.40
CA GLU A 251 -17.37 -6.80 57.31
C GLU A 251 -16.39 -7.01 58.48
N ASP A 252 -16.88 -6.66 59.67
CA ASP A 252 -16.87 -7.47 60.90
C ASP A 252 -15.54 -8.08 61.39
N VAL A 253 -14.85 -7.33 62.24
CA VAL A 253 -14.12 -7.88 63.39
C VAL A 253 -14.20 -6.87 64.55
N GLU A 254 -15.10 -7.11 65.51
CA GLU A 254 -14.98 -6.60 66.89
C GLU A 254 -15.32 -7.75 67.85
N ASP A 255 -14.34 -8.01 68.74
CA ASP A 255 -14.29 -8.67 70.06
C ASP A 255 -15.43 -9.58 70.56
#